data_AF-A0A2E2N9U1-F1
#
_entry.id   AF-A0A2E2N9U1-F1
#
_cell.length_a   1.000
_cell.length_b   1.000
_cell.length_c   1.000
_cell.angle_alpha   90.00
_cell.angle_beta   90.00
_cell.angle_gamma   90.00
#
_symmetry.space_group_name_H-M   'P 1'
#
loop_
_entity.id
_entity.type
_entity.pdbx_description
1 polymer ?
#
loop_
_entity_poly.entity_id
_entity_poly.type
_entity_poly.pdbx_seq_one_letter_code
_entity_poly.pdbx_strand_id
1 'polypeptide(L)' 'MVAAMGAMTLGLGGCRKALFTSDEDRSQFSRYDLVRGQAPPPYLRDEFGRRRPNLRGRLLRND' A
#
# COMPACT_ATOMS: atom_id res chain seq x y z
N MET A 1 -15.25 -42.81 1.51
CA MET A 1 -16.10 -41.76 0.92
C MET A 1 -16.13 -40.47 1.75
N VAL A 2 -16.14 -40.54 3.09
CA VAL A 2 -16.12 -39.36 4.00
C VAL A 2 -14.82 -38.55 3.92
N ALA A 3 -13.66 -39.20 3.75
CA ALA A 3 -12.36 -38.52 3.67
C ALA A 3 -12.24 -37.59 2.43
N ALA A 4 -12.90 -37.92 1.33
CA ALA A 4 -12.85 -37.12 0.11
C ALA A 4 -13.67 -35.82 0.25
N MET A 5 -14.78 -35.84 0.99
CA MET A 5 -15.58 -34.63 1.26
C MET A 5 -14.89 -33.65 2.21
N GLY A 6 -14.12 -34.14 3.19
CA GLY A 6 -13.38 -33.29 4.13
C GLY A 6 -12.21 -32.53 3.51
N ALA A 7 -11.56 -33.09 2.48
CA ALA A 7 -10.46 -32.43 1.77
C ALA A 7 -10.94 -31.24 0.92
N MET A 8 -12.17 -31.30 0.41
CA MET A 8 -12.71 -30.29 -0.50
C MET A 8 -13.11 -28.99 0.23
N THR A 9 -13.46 -29.07 1.52
CA THR A 9 -13.81 -27.89 2.33
C THR A 9 -12.59 -27.06 2.76
N LEU A 10 -11.38 -27.63 2.76
CA LEU A 10 -10.15 -26.92 3.12
C LEU A 10 -9.65 -25.96 2.02
N GLY A 11 -10.05 -26.17 0.76
CA GLY A 11 -9.65 -25.32 -0.37
C GLY A 11 -10.47 -24.05 -0.56
N LEU A 12 -11.69 -24.00 0.00
CA LEU A 12 -12.63 -22.87 -0.17
C LEU A 12 -12.36 -21.70 0.80
N GLY A 13 -11.43 -21.87 1.74
CA GLY A 13 -10.96 -20.84 2.68
C GLY A 13 -9.83 -19.96 2.16
N GLY A 14 -9.55 -19.97 0.85
CA GLY A 14 -8.49 -19.18 0.23
C GLY A 14 -8.69 -17.68 0.47
N CYS A 15 -7.75 -17.07 1.21
CA CYS A 15 -7.48 -15.64 1.35
C CYS A 15 -8.71 -14.72 1.29
N ARG A 16 -9.50 -14.70 2.38
CA ARG A 16 -10.70 -13.87 2.52
C ARG A 16 -10.44 -12.36 2.58
N LYS A 17 -9.17 -11.93 2.71
CA LYS A 17 -8.78 -10.53 2.86
C LYS A 17 -7.73 -10.16 1.83
N ALA A 18 -8.02 -9.15 1.02
CA ALA A 18 -7.07 -8.61 0.06
C ALA A 18 -5.81 -8.13 0.80
N LEU A 19 -4.64 -8.53 0.32
CA LEU A 19 -3.34 -8.16 0.89
C LEU A 19 -3.07 -6.64 0.78
N PHE A 20 -3.73 -5.98 -0.18
CA PHE A 20 -3.63 -4.55 -0.43
C PHE A 20 -5.02 -3.92 -0.28
N THR A 21 -5.08 -2.76 0.37
CA THR A 21 -6.32 -1.96 0.43
C THR A 21 -6.54 -1.22 -0.89
N SER A 22 -7.79 -0.85 -1.21
CA SER A 22 -8.12 -0.07 -2.42
C SER A 22 -7.35 1.25 -2.50
N ASP A 23 -7.08 1.86 -1.35
CA ASP A 23 -6.38 3.14 -1.23
C ASP A 23 -4.86 3.00 -1.05
N GLU A 24 -4.32 1.78 -1.12
CA GLU A 24 -2.87 1.59 -1.01
C GLU A 24 -2.18 1.96 -2.32
N ASP A 25 -1.17 2.83 -2.23
CA ASP A 25 -0.41 3.30 -3.38
C ASP A 25 0.29 2.11 -4.06
N ARG A 26 0.00 1.86 -5.35
CA ARG A 26 0.46 0.67 -6.09
C ARG A 26 1.89 0.80 -6.63
N SER A 27 2.73 1.52 -5.90
CA SER A 27 4.16 1.64 -6.19
C SER A 27 4.94 0.62 -5.35
N GLN A 28 5.79 -0.16 -6.02
CA GLN A 28 6.70 -1.10 -5.34
C GLN A 28 7.71 -0.38 -4.43
N PHE A 29 7.94 0.91 -4.66
CA PHE A 29 8.88 1.71 -3.88
C PHE A 29 8.22 2.32 -2.63
N SER A 30 6.92 2.62 -2.65
CA SER A 30 6.24 3.27 -1.53
C SER A 30 6.32 2.46 -0.24
N ARG A 31 6.12 1.14 -0.28
CA ARG A 31 6.32 0.28 0.91
C ARG A 31 7.79 0.21 1.35
N TYR A 32 8.71 0.16 0.40
CA TYR A 32 10.15 0.11 0.66
C TYR A 32 10.63 1.37 1.42
N ASP A 33 10.16 2.54 0.99
CA ASP A 33 10.50 3.83 1.61
C ASP A 33 9.85 3.97 2.98
N LEU A 34 8.60 3.53 3.12
CA LEU A 34 7.83 3.61 4.38
C LEU A 34 8.46 2.76 5.49
N VAL A 35 8.93 1.54 5.18
CA VAL A 35 9.63 0.67 6.16
C VAL A 35 10.96 1.27 6.60
N ARG A 36 11.60 2.10 5.77
CA ARG A 36 12.86 2.81 6.11
C ARG A 36 12.66 4.20 6.70
N GLY A 37 11.41 4.64 6.88
CA GLY A 37 11.11 6.00 7.33
C GLY A 37 11.50 7.09 6.32
N GLN A 38 11.64 6.75 5.03
CA GLN A 38 11.97 7.69 3.96
C GLN A 38 10.73 8.17 3.18
N ALA A 39 9.54 7.82 3.63
CA ALA A 39 8.31 8.27 2.99
C ALA A 39 8.16 9.81 3.12
N PRO A 40 8.05 10.54 1.99
CA PRO A 40 7.86 11.99 2.03
C PRO A 40 6.49 12.34 2.64
N PRO A 41 6.37 13.45 3.38
CA PRO A 41 5.10 13.87 3.95
C PRO A 41 4.08 14.14 2.83
N PRO A 42 2.80 13.78 3.02
CA PRO A 42 1.78 13.89 1.96
C PRO A 42 1.43 15.35 1.62
N TYR A 43 1.62 16.27 2.57
CA TYR A 43 1.35 17.70 2.40
C TYR A 43 2.52 18.53 2.91
N LEU A 44 2.75 19.67 2.24
CA LEU A 44 3.67 20.70 2.67
C LEU A 44 2.92 22.03 2.84
N ARG A 45 3.44 22.91 3.69
CA ARG A 45 2.99 24.30 3.76
C ARG A 45 3.74 25.10 2.70
N ASP A 46 3.00 25.88 1.92
CA ASP A 46 3.61 26.87 1.03
C ASP A 46 4.00 28.13 1.79
N GLU A 47 4.67 29.04 1.09
CA GLU A 47 5.16 30.33 1.60
C GLU A 47 4.02 31.23 2.13
N PHE A 48 2.78 30.97 1.69
CA PHE A 48 1.58 31.67 2.11
C PHE A 48 0.83 30.94 3.25
N GLY A 49 1.43 29.89 3.80
CA GLY A 49 0.88 29.08 4.89
C GLY A 49 -0.25 28.13 4.47
N ARG A 50 -0.51 27.95 3.17
CA ARG A 50 -1.55 27.05 2.67
C ARG A 50 -1.00 25.62 2.56
N ARG A 51 -1.81 24.62 2.94
CA ARG A 51 -1.46 23.21 2.74
C ARG A 51 -1.58 22.84 1.27
N ARG A 52 -0.50 22.33 0.69
CA ARG A 52 -0.43 21.84 -0.68
C ARG A 52 0.02 20.37 -0.70
N PRO A 53 -0.47 19.55 -1.65
CA PRO A 53 0.02 18.18 -1.80
C PRO A 53 1.50 18.18 -2.19
N ASN A 54 2.29 17.29 -1.58
CA ASN A 54 3.72 17.17 -1.85
C ASN A 54 4.00 16.36 -3.12
N LEU A 55 3.60 16.89 -4.28
CA LEU A 55 3.77 16.19 -5.55
C LEU A 55 5.23 16.06 -5.94
N ARG A 56 6.06 17.07 -5.64
CA ARG A 56 7.50 17.03 -5.94
C ARG A 56 8.21 15.91 -5.19
N GLY A 57 8.02 15.81 -3.88
CA GLY A 57 8.62 14.73 -3.09
C GLY A 57 8.13 13.33 -3.49
N ARG A 58 6.95 13.21 -4.11
CA ARG A 58 6.38 11.92 -4.55
C ARG A 58 6.71 11.55 -6.00
N LEU A 59 6.88 12.52 -6.89
CA LEU A 59 6.99 12.29 -8.34
C LEU A 59 8.38 12.58 -8.90
N LEU A 60 9.15 13.46 -8.27
CA LEU A 60 10.53 13.73 -8.64
C LEU A 60 11.42 12.83 -7.78
N ARG A 61 11.57 11.58 -8.24
CA ARG A 61 12.59 10.67 -7.75
C ARG A 61 13.93 11.22 -8.24
N ASN A 62 14.80 11.61 -7.31
CA ASN A 62 16.16 12.03 -7.66
C ASN A 62 16.95 10.79 -8.07
N ASP A 63 17.50 10.85 -9.28
CA ASP A 63 18.40 9.86 -9.87
C ASP A 63 19.72 9.75 -9.08
#